data_AF-A0A4S4GJU2-F1
#
_entry.id   AF-A0A4S4GJU2-F1
#
_cell.length_a   1.000
_cell.length_b   1.000
_cell.length_c   1.000
_cell.angle_alpha   90.00
_cell.angle_beta   90.00
_cell.angle_gamma   90.00
#
_symmetry.space_group_name_H-M   'P 1'
#
loop_
_entity.id
_entity.type
_entity.pdbx_description
1 polymer ?
#
loop_
_entity_poly.entity_id
_entity_poly.type
_entity_poly.pdbx_seq_one_letter_code
_entity_poly.pdbx_strand_id
1 'polypeptide(L)'
;MMSFESFRSLAINHPCTVEPSVYRVDVFRINGPVDKMPCRNLSLGLFNVHVHGDDRDDAEYYPEYNVCKAQSFVMPTFEDAKEFIQSGRISIDDDRPVYCIHIYELPFGKDVISDLCKREWVFDGNCSIINQSVCSSLFEDLDTPEGHFWGRLKETIRFKPGDIVEVHDRKKDSVRLAVVVSLRNTIEYCWNEYLNVVAECECEGVGEDNALGNYWKYACDDCYEVIDFSGVQSCPCTTDVHSPRFPVPDDIRSVFDNIVVSKPASFGC
;
A
#
# COMPACT_ATOMS: atom_id res chain seq x y z
N MET A 1 -7.48 30.22 -11.62
CA MET A 1 -6.56 29.61 -10.61
C MET A 1 -7.31 28.94 -9.45
N MET A 2 -6.96 27.70 -9.11
CA MET A 2 -7.44 27.03 -7.87
C MET A 2 -6.74 27.63 -6.64
N SER A 3 -7.45 27.74 -5.50
CA SER A 3 -6.83 28.16 -4.23
C SER A 3 -6.33 26.96 -3.43
N PHE A 4 -5.35 27.17 -2.53
CA PHE A 4 -4.90 26.12 -1.61
C PHE A 4 -6.04 25.54 -0.77
N GLU A 5 -7.00 26.37 -0.33
CA GLU A 5 -8.14 25.90 0.47
C GLU A 5 -9.08 25.01 -0.36
N SER A 6 -9.29 25.36 -1.64
CA SER A 6 -10.05 24.51 -2.57
C SER A 6 -9.35 23.17 -2.81
N PHE A 7 -8.03 23.18 -3.02
CA PHE A 7 -7.21 21.98 -3.18
C PHE A 7 -7.25 21.10 -1.92
N ARG A 8 -7.05 21.70 -0.75
CA ARG A 8 -7.14 21.04 0.55
C ARG A 8 -8.53 20.43 0.76
N SER A 9 -9.60 21.12 0.35
CA SER A 9 -10.96 20.59 0.45
C SER A 9 -11.15 19.32 -0.37
N LEU A 10 -10.53 19.22 -1.57
CA LEU A 10 -10.55 18.00 -2.40
C LEU A 10 -9.79 16.85 -1.73
N ALA A 11 -8.69 17.14 -1.04
CA ALA A 11 -7.92 16.15 -0.30
C ALA A 11 -8.61 15.64 0.98
N ILE A 12 -9.37 16.49 1.67
CA ILE A 12 -10.08 16.08 2.90
C ILE A 12 -11.39 15.36 2.54
N ASN A 13 -12.08 15.85 1.51
CA ASN A 13 -13.35 15.32 1.05
C ASN A 13 -13.17 14.70 -0.33
N HIS A 14 -12.38 13.63 -0.38
CA HIS A 14 -12.08 12.95 -1.64
C HIS A 14 -13.37 12.62 -2.40
N PRO A 15 -13.49 13.03 -3.68
CA PRO A 15 -14.61 12.67 -4.52
C PRO A 15 -14.75 11.15 -4.59
N CYS A 16 -15.97 10.66 -4.41
CA CYS A 16 -16.27 9.25 -4.59
C CYS A 16 -17.68 9.11 -5.14
N THR A 17 -17.81 8.30 -6.19
CA THR A 17 -19.11 7.93 -6.74
C THR A 17 -19.77 6.87 -5.86
N VAL A 18 -21.10 6.89 -5.80
CA VAL A 18 -21.89 5.80 -5.19
C VAL A 18 -22.42 4.94 -6.32
N GLU A 19 -21.89 3.73 -6.46
CA GLU A 19 -22.34 2.78 -7.47
C GLU A 19 -22.38 1.36 -6.90
N PRO A 20 -23.26 0.48 -7.41
CA PRO A 20 -23.28 -0.91 -7.01
C PRO A 20 -21.90 -1.55 -7.20
N SER A 21 -21.43 -2.22 -6.16
CA SER A 21 -20.11 -2.86 -6.14
C SER A 21 -20.17 -4.19 -5.39
N VAL A 22 -19.20 -5.07 -5.65
CA VAL A 22 -18.88 -6.22 -4.81
C VAL A 22 -17.54 -5.98 -4.12
N TYR A 23 -17.27 -6.74 -3.06
CA TYR A 23 -16.08 -6.56 -2.24
C TYR A 23 -15.20 -7.80 -2.33
N ARG A 24 -14.02 -7.68 -2.94
CA ARG A 24 -13.04 -8.78 -2.97
C ARG A 24 -12.16 -8.69 -1.74
N VAL A 25 -12.03 -9.80 -1.01
CA VAL A 25 -11.19 -9.94 0.17
C VAL A 25 -10.00 -10.83 -0.19
N ASP A 26 -8.80 -10.27 -0.25
CA ASP A 26 -7.57 -11.02 -0.47
C ASP A 26 -6.80 -11.16 0.84
N VAL A 27 -6.50 -12.40 1.23
CA VAL A 27 -5.80 -12.72 2.48
C VAL A 27 -4.36 -13.12 2.15
N PHE A 28 -3.40 -12.38 2.71
CA PHE A 28 -1.97 -12.63 2.54
C PHE A 28 -1.42 -13.31 3.79
N ARG A 29 -0.68 -14.40 3.62
CA ARG A 29 -0.15 -15.22 4.73
C ARG A 29 1.35 -15.39 4.62
N ILE A 30 1.99 -15.52 5.78
CA ILE A 30 3.43 -15.70 5.92
C ILE A 30 3.77 -17.15 5.58
N ASN A 31 4.71 -17.35 4.65
CA ASN A 31 5.19 -18.67 4.25
C ASN A 31 6.45 -19.11 5.00
N GLY A 32 7.14 -18.18 5.66
CA GLY A 32 8.45 -18.40 6.27
C GLY A 32 9.55 -17.57 5.60
N PRO A 33 10.80 -17.65 6.08
CA PRO A 33 11.93 -16.92 5.50
C PRO A 33 12.24 -17.36 4.07
N VAL A 34 12.87 -16.47 3.28
CA VAL A 34 13.14 -16.67 1.84
C VAL A 34 13.91 -17.98 1.56
N ASP A 35 14.82 -18.37 2.46
CA ASP A 35 15.67 -19.56 2.33
C ASP A 35 14.98 -20.90 2.64
N LYS A 36 13.70 -20.89 3.06
CA LYS A 36 12.91 -22.10 3.38
C LYS A 36 11.78 -22.38 2.39
N MET A 37 11.91 -21.97 1.13
CA MET A 37 10.91 -22.32 0.10
C MET A 37 10.97 -23.80 -0.31
N PRO A 38 9.80 -24.36 -0.61
CA PRO A 38 9.57 -24.68 -2.01
C PRO A 38 8.24 -24.06 -2.47
N CYS A 39 8.29 -22.90 -3.11
CA CYS A 39 7.23 -22.56 -4.06
C CYS A 39 7.58 -23.16 -5.41
N ARG A 40 7.18 -24.42 -5.63
CA ARG A 40 6.79 -24.89 -6.98
C ARG A 40 5.69 -25.95 -6.90
N ASN A 41 4.62 -25.62 -7.62
CA ASN A 41 3.57 -26.48 -8.18
C ASN A 41 2.35 -26.79 -7.31
N LEU A 42 1.25 -26.13 -7.66
CA LEU A 42 -0.03 -26.82 -7.84
C LEU A 42 0.19 -28.04 -8.74
N SER A 43 0.36 -29.21 -8.14
CA SER A 43 0.09 -30.49 -8.79
C SER A 43 -0.76 -31.35 -7.87
N LEU A 44 -1.96 -31.69 -8.35
CA LEU A 44 -2.79 -32.76 -7.81
C LEU A 44 -1.95 -33.99 -7.44
N GLY A 45 -2.17 -34.52 -6.23
CA GLY A 45 -1.71 -35.86 -5.89
C GLY A 45 -1.22 -35.99 -4.46
N LEU A 46 -2.11 -36.52 -3.62
CA LEU A 46 -1.85 -37.47 -2.53
C LEU A 46 -0.44 -37.42 -1.92
N PHE A 47 -0.34 -36.91 -0.68
CA PHE A 47 0.49 -37.36 0.47
C PHE A 47 0.90 -36.14 1.30
N ASN A 48 0.09 -35.76 2.30
CA ASN A 48 0.49 -34.80 3.32
C ASN A 48 1.30 -35.54 4.40
N VAL A 49 2.63 -35.49 4.29
CA VAL A 49 3.51 -35.74 5.43
C VAL A 49 3.37 -34.55 6.38
N HIS A 50 2.79 -34.80 7.55
CA HIS A 50 2.79 -33.85 8.65
C HIS A 50 4.23 -33.69 9.14
N VAL A 51 4.81 -32.50 8.95
CA VAL A 51 5.98 -32.09 9.70
C VAL A 51 5.47 -31.23 10.85
N HIS A 52 5.25 -31.87 12.00
CA HIS A 52 5.24 -31.17 13.28
C HIS A 52 6.66 -30.67 13.54
N GLY A 53 6.89 -29.37 13.29
CA GLY A 53 8.03 -28.64 13.83
C GLY A 53 7.57 -27.86 15.06
N ASP A 54 7.48 -28.55 16.19
CA ASP A 54 7.57 -27.88 17.49
C ASP A 54 9.07 -27.79 17.79
N ASP A 55 9.63 -26.59 17.69
CA ASP A 55 10.75 -26.12 18.50
C ASP A 55 11.01 -24.64 18.17
N ARG A 56 11.09 -23.84 19.23
CA ARG A 56 11.47 -22.42 19.21
C ARG A 56 12.82 -22.27 18.51
N ASP A 57 12.82 -21.77 17.28
CA ASP A 57 14.03 -21.37 16.56
C ASP A 57 13.87 -19.94 16.07
N ASP A 58 14.87 -19.12 16.40
CA ASP A 58 15.08 -17.74 16.01
C ASP A 58 15.10 -17.59 14.48
N ALA A 59 13.95 -17.72 13.82
CA ALA A 59 13.85 -17.43 12.41
C ALA A 59 14.04 -15.92 12.24
N GLU A 60 15.24 -15.53 11.78
CA GLU A 60 15.50 -14.19 11.28
C GLU A 60 14.62 -13.97 10.03
N TYR A 61 13.44 -13.41 10.25
CA TYR A 61 12.53 -13.01 9.16
C TYR A 61 13.06 -11.78 8.41
N TYR A 62 13.94 -11.01 9.04
CA TYR A 62 14.53 -9.82 8.44
C TYR A 62 15.91 -10.13 7.87
N PRO A 63 16.30 -9.43 6.78
CA PRO A 63 15.65 -8.24 6.21
C PRO A 63 14.46 -8.51 5.29
N GLU A 64 14.19 -9.76 4.90
CA GLU A 64 13.13 -10.13 3.95
C GLU A 64 12.54 -11.53 4.21
N TYR A 65 11.21 -11.68 4.08
CA TYR A 65 10.50 -12.95 4.21
C TYR A 65 9.35 -13.09 3.21
N ASN A 66 8.88 -14.33 2.99
CA ASN A 66 7.86 -14.62 2.00
C ASN A 66 6.44 -14.41 2.54
N VAL A 67 5.63 -13.74 1.74
CA VAL A 67 4.19 -13.54 1.97
C VAL A 67 3.47 -13.77 0.65
N CYS A 68 2.56 -14.75 0.60
CA CYS A 68 1.76 -14.97 -0.61
C CYS A 68 0.29 -14.64 -0.38
N LYS A 69 -0.40 -14.28 -1.47
CA LYS A 69 -1.86 -14.29 -1.52
C LYS A 69 -2.36 -15.73 -1.40
N ALA A 70 -2.85 -16.11 -0.23
CA ALA A 70 -3.26 -17.48 0.07
C ALA A 70 -4.72 -17.74 -0.35
N GLN A 71 -5.59 -16.76 -0.15
CA GLN A 71 -7.04 -16.92 -0.34
C GLN A 71 -7.64 -15.63 -0.93
N SER A 72 -8.72 -15.77 -1.71
CA SER A 72 -9.52 -14.66 -2.22
C SER A 72 -11.00 -15.00 -2.11
N PHE A 73 -11.79 -14.06 -1.59
CA PHE A 73 -13.23 -14.19 -1.39
C PHE A 73 -13.96 -13.00 -2.01
N VAL A 74 -15.25 -13.18 -2.30
CA VAL A 74 -16.12 -12.11 -2.79
C VAL A 74 -17.31 -11.99 -1.85
N MET A 75 -17.59 -10.76 -1.43
CA MET A 75 -18.63 -10.40 -0.48
C MET A 75 -19.57 -9.35 -1.10
N PRO A 76 -20.87 -9.39 -0.80
CA PRO A 76 -21.82 -8.48 -1.43
C PRO A 76 -21.75 -7.06 -0.84
N THR A 77 -21.32 -6.90 0.42
CA THR A 77 -21.13 -5.60 1.06
C THR A 77 -19.79 -5.50 1.80
N PHE A 78 -19.38 -4.28 2.13
CA PHE A 78 -18.17 -4.05 2.92
C PHE A 78 -18.34 -4.57 4.35
N GLU A 79 -19.54 -4.43 4.91
CA GLU A 79 -19.91 -4.91 6.24
C GLU A 79 -19.83 -6.44 6.31
N ASP A 80 -20.35 -7.15 5.30
CA ASP A 80 -20.21 -8.61 5.21
C ASP A 80 -18.75 -9.03 5.10
N ALA A 81 -17.93 -8.26 4.37
CA ALA A 81 -16.49 -8.51 4.26
C ALA A 81 -15.76 -8.35 5.59
N LYS A 82 -16.10 -7.30 6.37
CA LYS A 82 -15.56 -7.10 7.72
C LYS A 82 -15.98 -8.21 8.67
N GLU A 83 -17.26 -8.56 8.69
CA GLU A 83 -17.76 -9.64 9.55
C GLU A 83 -17.07 -10.96 9.19
N PHE A 84 -16.90 -11.24 7.90
CA PHE A 84 -16.23 -12.44 7.42
C PHE A 84 -14.79 -12.55 7.95
N ILE A 85 -13.98 -11.50 7.87
CA ILE A 85 -12.59 -11.55 8.37
C ILE A 85 -12.55 -11.65 9.90
N GLN A 86 -13.47 -10.98 10.60
CA GLN A 86 -13.55 -10.99 12.07
C GLN A 86 -14.08 -12.30 12.64
N SER A 87 -14.88 -13.05 11.88
CA SER A 87 -15.44 -14.34 12.29
C SER A 87 -14.39 -15.46 12.44
N GLY A 88 -13.15 -15.23 12.00
CA GLY A 88 -12.09 -16.25 11.99
C GLY A 88 -12.23 -17.30 10.88
N ARG A 89 -13.26 -17.21 10.04
CA ARG A 89 -13.53 -18.16 8.95
C ARG A 89 -12.40 -18.25 7.94
N ILE A 90 -11.62 -17.18 7.76
CA ILE A 90 -10.46 -17.18 6.87
C ILE A 90 -9.42 -18.24 7.25
N SER A 91 -9.33 -18.62 8.53
CA SER A 91 -8.32 -19.55 9.05
C SER A 91 -8.82 -20.99 9.26
N ILE A 92 -10.01 -21.33 8.76
CA ILE A 92 -10.55 -22.71 8.86
C ILE A 92 -9.70 -23.69 8.03
N ASP A 93 -9.34 -23.30 6.81
CA ASP A 93 -8.64 -24.18 5.85
C ASP A 93 -7.13 -23.91 5.75
N ASP A 94 -6.65 -22.83 6.39
CA ASP A 94 -5.25 -22.40 6.37
C ASP A 94 -4.90 -21.69 7.68
N ASP A 95 -4.07 -22.32 8.49
CA ASP A 95 -3.68 -21.87 9.82
C ASP A 95 -2.40 -21.02 9.83
N ARG A 96 -1.74 -20.82 8.67
CA ARG A 96 -0.54 -19.98 8.59
C ARG A 96 -0.83 -18.56 9.06
N PRO A 97 0.08 -17.86 9.73
CA PRO A 97 -0.18 -16.50 10.21
C PRO A 97 -0.59 -15.55 9.08
N VAL A 98 -1.72 -14.85 9.26
CA VAL A 98 -2.14 -13.76 8.36
C VAL A 98 -1.15 -12.61 8.50
N TYR A 99 -0.56 -12.19 7.38
CA TYR A 99 0.27 -11.00 7.28
C TYR A 99 -0.61 -9.74 7.25
N CYS A 100 -1.42 -9.61 6.20
CA CYS A 100 -2.39 -8.55 6.01
C CYS A 100 -3.60 -9.05 5.20
N ILE A 101 -4.65 -8.24 5.16
CA ILE A 101 -5.84 -8.48 4.34
C ILE A 101 -6.16 -7.22 3.56
N HIS A 102 -6.42 -7.35 2.27
CA HIS A 102 -6.87 -6.26 1.41
C HIS A 102 -8.33 -6.48 1.05
N ILE A 103 -9.16 -5.46 1.24
CA ILE A 103 -10.55 -5.44 0.77
C ILE A 103 -10.64 -4.40 -0.35
N TYR A 104 -11.13 -4.81 -1.52
CA TYR A 104 -11.28 -3.97 -2.70
C TYR A 104 -12.76 -3.77 -3.01
N GLU A 105 -13.20 -2.53 -3.17
CA GLU A 105 -14.52 -2.20 -3.74
C GLU A 105 -14.45 -2.25 -5.26
N LEU A 106 -15.13 -3.25 -5.83
CA LEU A 106 -15.13 -3.57 -7.25
C LEU A 106 -16.49 -3.25 -7.87
N PRO A 107 -16.62 -2.15 -8.63
CA PRO A 107 -17.87 -1.76 -9.25
C PRO A 107 -18.26 -2.67 -10.41
N PHE A 108 -19.57 -2.82 -10.63
CA PHE A 108 -20.08 -3.64 -11.73
C PHE A 108 -19.83 -2.99 -13.09
N GLY A 109 -19.40 -3.81 -14.06
CA GLY A 109 -19.26 -3.40 -15.45
C GLY A 109 -18.00 -2.59 -15.77
N LYS A 110 -17.08 -2.45 -14.82
CA LYS A 110 -15.81 -1.72 -14.98
C LYS A 110 -14.60 -2.66 -15.04
N ASP A 111 -13.50 -2.18 -15.59
CA ASP A 111 -12.24 -2.92 -15.63
C ASP A 111 -11.54 -2.85 -14.26
N VAL A 112 -11.48 -4.01 -13.60
CA VAL A 112 -10.91 -4.21 -12.25
C VAL A 112 -9.70 -5.17 -12.29
N ILE A 113 -9.02 -5.25 -13.43
CA ILE A 113 -7.81 -6.06 -13.59
C ILE A 113 -6.73 -5.65 -12.59
N SER A 114 -5.83 -6.57 -12.21
CA SER A 114 -4.60 -6.23 -11.47
C SER A 114 -4.81 -5.35 -10.23
N ASP A 115 -5.87 -5.63 -9.46
CA ASP A 115 -6.23 -4.93 -8.22
C ASP A 115 -6.74 -3.49 -8.40
N LEU A 116 -7.09 -3.08 -9.63
CA LEU A 116 -7.76 -1.81 -9.85
C LEU A 116 -9.13 -1.80 -9.16
N CYS A 117 -9.41 -0.75 -8.40
CA CYS A 117 -10.59 -0.64 -7.58
C CYS A 117 -10.97 0.82 -7.33
N LYS A 118 -12.18 1.03 -6.81
CA LYS A 118 -12.60 2.35 -6.34
C LYS A 118 -11.95 2.73 -5.03
N ARG A 119 -11.92 1.77 -4.12
CA ARG A 119 -11.40 1.91 -2.76
C ARG A 119 -10.78 0.61 -2.32
N GLU A 120 -9.68 0.76 -1.61
CA GLU A 120 -8.94 -0.32 -0.99
C GLU A 120 -8.90 -0.07 0.52
N TRP A 121 -9.21 -1.08 1.32
CA TRP A 121 -8.98 -1.07 2.77
C TRP A 121 -7.97 -2.16 3.11
N VAL A 122 -6.99 -1.79 3.93
CA VAL A 122 -5.94 -2.69 4.38
C VAL A 122 -6.11 -2.96 5.85
N PHE A 123 -6.13 -4.23 6.21
CA PHE A 123 -6.21 -4.72 7.58
C PHE A 123 -4.90 -5.45 7.95
N ASP A 124 -4.51 -5.35 9.21
CA ASP A 124 -3.41 -6.13 9.75
C ASP A 124 -3.81 -7.58 10.05
N GLY A 125 -2.85 -8.38 10.52
CA GLY A 125 -3.11 -9.77 10.95
C GLY A 125 -4.07 -9.92 12.13
N ASN A 126 -4.42 -8.83 12.84
CA ASN A 126 -5.41 -8.80 13.91
C ASN A 126 -6.79 -8.34 13.40
N CYS A 127 -6.99 -8.27 12.07
CA CYS A 127 -8.21 -7.79 11.44
C CYS A 127 -8.58 -6.35 11.84
N SER A 128 -7.60 -5.52 12.19
CA SER A 128 -7.77 -4.09 12.44
C SER A 128 -7.42 -3.31 11.19
N ILE A 129 -8.26 -2.33 10.82
CA ILE A 129 -7.98 -1.45 9.69
C ILE A 129 -6.73 -0.61 9.99
N ILE A 130 -5.77 -0.64 9.08
CA ILE A 130 -4.51 0.11 9.19
C ILE A 130 -4.37 1.16 8.09
N ASN A 131 -5.00 0.98 6.93
CA ASN A 131 -4.99 1.99 5.88
C ASN A 131 -6.24 1.89 5.00
N GLN A 132 -6.52 2.97 4.28
CA GLN A 132 -7.55 3.07 3.26
C GLN A 132 -7.04 3.95 2.13
N SER A 133 -7.24 3.55 0.86
CA SER A 133 -6.98 4.42 -0.29
C SER A 133 -7.92 5.61 -0.31
N VAL A 134 -7.45 6.74 -0.83
CA VAL A 134 -8.22 7.99 -0.81
C VAL A 134 -8.81 8.36 -2.17
N CYS A 135 -8.30 7.78 -3.26
CA CYS A 135 -8.84 7.95 -4.60
C CYS A 135 -8.99 6.59 -5.31
N SER A 136 -9.75 6.61 -6.40
CA SER A 136 -9.94 5.47 -7.29
C SER A 136 -8.68 5.19 -8.09
N SER A 137 -8.41 3.92 -8.38
CA SER A 137 -7.36 3.50 -9.29
C SER A 137 -7.92 3.02 -10.63
N LEU A 138 -9.23 3.09 -10.86
CA LEU A 138 -9.85 2.64 -12.11
C LEU A 138 -9.37 3.52 -13.28
N PHE A 139 -9.12 2.88 -14.42
CA PHE A 139 -8.63 3.60 -15.61
C PHE A 139 -9.57 4.71 -16.08
N GLU A 140 -10.88 4.49 -15.98
CA GLU A 140 -11.89 5.47 -16.38
C GLU A 140 -11.97 6.70 -15.45
N ASP A 141 -11.44 6.59 -14.24
CA ASP A 141 -11.44 7.68 -13.25
C ASP A 141 -10.15 8.53 -13.34
N LEU A 142 -9.15 8.15 -14.16
CA LEU A 142 -7.86 8.85 -14.23
C LEU A 142 -8.01 10.34 -14.58
N ASP A 143 -8.95 10.71 -15.44
CA ASP A 143 -9.19 12.12 -15.81
C ASP A 143 -10.38 12.73 -15.06
N THR A 144 -10.77 12.13 -13.92
CA THR A 144 -11.88 12.59 -13.10
C THR A 144 -11.41 12.97 -11.68
N PRO A 145 -12.18 13.80 -10.96
CA PRO A 145 -11.85 14.16 -9.58
C PRO A 145 -11.67 12.96 -8.64
N GLU A 146 -12.32 11.83 -8.94
CA GLU A 146 -12.25 10.57 -8.18
C GLU A 146 -10.91 9.85 -8.32
N GLY A 147 -10.23 9.93 -9.47
CA GLY A 147 -8.93 9.28 -9.68
C GLY A 147 -7.74 10.12 -9.22
N HIS A 148 -7.91 11.44 -9.14
CA HIS A 148 -6.84 12.34 -8.71
C HIS A 148 -6.49 12.18 -7.22
N PHE A 149 -5.18 12.12 -6.97
CA PHE A 149 -4.63 12.13 -5.63
C PHE A 149 -4.23 13.56 -5.20
N TRP A 150 -4.93 14.07 -4.19
CA TRP A 150 -4.78 15.43 -3.69
C TRP A 150 -3.91 15.53 -2.43
N GLY A 151 -3.30 14.42 -2.01
CA GLY A 151 -2.51 14.34 -0.79
C GLY A 151 -3.31 13.90 0.44
N ARG A 152 -2.57 13.57 1.51
CA ARG A 152 -3.12 13.15 2.81
C ARG A 152 -2.88 14.23 3.87
N LEU A 153 -3.84 14.32 4.78
CA LEU A 153 -3.68 15.03 6.04
C LEU A 153 -2.49 14.43 6.82
N LYS A 154 -1.62 15.29 7.36
CA LYS A 154 -0.40 14.85 8.06
C LYS A 154 -0.71 13.94 9.25
N GLU A 155 -1.83 14.16 9.92
CA GLU A 155 -2.32 13.37 11.03
C GLU A 155 -2.83 11.97 10.65
N THR A 156 -3.12 11.71 9.36
CA THR A 156 -3.54 10.39 8.87
C THR A 156 -2.40 9.58 8.26
N ILE A 157 -1.24 10.22 8.04
CA ILE A 157 -0.03 9.54 7.57
C ILE A 157 0.57 8.74 8.73
N ARG A 158 0.77 7.44 8.49
CA ARG A 158 1.13 6.45 9.54
C ARG A 158 2.60 6.50 9.92
N PHE A 159 3.47 6.79 8.97
CA PHE A 159 4.92 6.71 9.12
C PHE A 159 5.59 8.04 8.80
N LYS A 160 6.70 8.32 9.46
CA LYS A 160 7.50 9.53 9.29
C LYS A 160 8.90 9.19 8.78
N PRO A 161 9.61 10.16 8.18
CA PRO A 161 11.02 9.97 7.85
C PRO A 161 11.82 9.47 9.05
N GLY A 162 12.60 8.41 8.86
CA GLY A 162 13.34 7.68 9.89
C GLY A 162 12.65 6.41 10.41
N ASP A 163 11.35 6.23 10.18
CA ASP A 163 10.66 5.01 10.59
C ASP A 163 11.10 3.81 9.75
N ILE A 164 11.43 2.70 10.40
CA ILE A 164 11.65 1.40 9.75
C ILE A 164 10.28 0.75 9.53
N VAL A 165 10.03 0.33 8.29
CA VAL A 165 8.76 -0.21 7.83
C VAL A 165 8.96 -1.50 7.04
N GLU A 166 7.90 -2.28 6.94
CA GLU A 166 7.79 -3.40 6.02
C GLU A 166 7.14 -2.92 4.71
N VAL A 167 7.76 -3.27 3.58
CA VAL A 167 7.24 -3.05 2.24
C VAL A 167 6.81 -4.39 1.67
N HIS A 168 5.52 -4.53 1.40
CA HIS A 168 4.92 -5.71 0.80
C HIS A 168 4.97 -5.61 -0.73
N ASP A 169 5.93 -6.31 -1.35
CA ASP A 169 5.99 -6.43 -2.80
C ASP A 169 5.07 -7.58 -3.25
N ARG A 170 3.79 -7.25 -3.46
CA ARG A 170 2.75 -8.20 -3.93
C ARG A 170 3.10 -8.91 -5.23
N LYS A 171 4.00 -8.36 -6.06
CA LYS A 171 4.41 -9.00 -7.33
C LYS A 171 5.48 -10.05 -7.13
N LYS A 172 6.24 -9.96 -6.03
CA LYS A 172 7.30 -10.90 -5.67
C LYS A 172 6.92 -11.84 -4.53
N ASP A 173 5.70 -11.70 -3.99
CA ASP A 173 5.24 -12.45 -2.83
C ASP A 173 6.23 -12.35 -1.64
N SER A 174 6.73 -11.13 -1.40
CA SER A 174 7.79 -10.85 -0.42
C SER A 174 7.50 -9.61 0.41
N VAL A 175 8.00 -9.60 1.64
CA VAL A 175 8.02 -8.45 2.52
C VAL A 175 9.45 -8.17 2.90
N ARG A 176 9.88 -6.92 2.72
CA ARG A 176 11.24 -6.46 3.04
C ARG A 176 11.23 -5.25 3.96
N LEU A 177 12.27 -5.10 4.76
CA LEU A 177 12.49 -3.88 5.51
C LEU A 177 12.96 -2.73 4.62
N ALA A 178 12.48 -1.53 4.95
CA ALA A 178 12.97 -0.27 4.42
C ALA A 178 12.89 0.81 5.49
N VAL A 179 13.59 1.92 5.28
CA VAL A 179 13.44 3.13 6.08
C VAL A 179 12.73 4.19 5.24
N VAL A 180 11.74 4.86 5.84
CA VAL A 180 11.08 6.02 5.21
C VAL A 180 12.06 7.17 5.18
N VAL A 181 12.29 7.77 4.02
CA VAL A 181 13.22 8.90 3.87
C VAL A 181 12.50 10.22 3.56
N SER A 182 11.31 10.17 2.98
CA SER A 182 10.54 11.36 2.64
C SER A 182 9.05 11.04 2.47
N LEU A 183 8.21 12.06 2.65
CA LEU A 183 6.77 11.99 2.46
C LEU A 183 6.41 12.71 1.15
N ARG A 184 6.00 11.95 0.14
CA ARG A 184 5.55 12.45 -1.18
C ARG A 184 4.02 12.54 -1.27
N ASN A 185 3.34 12.34 -0.15
CA ASN A 185 1.90 12.14 -0.08
C ASN A 185 1.20 13.13 0.86
N THR A 186 1.83 14.24 1.24
CA THR A 186 1.17 15.30 2.02
C THR A 186 0.40 16.25 1.11
N ILE A 187 -0.68 16.87 1.63
CA ILE A 187 -1.44 17.90 0.89
C ILE A 187 -0.52 19.04 0.43
N GLU A 188 0.41 19.49 1.28
CA GLU A 188 1.32 20.57 0.93
C GLU A 188 2.32 20.17 -0.16
N TYR A 189 2.79 18.93 -0.17
CA TYR A 189 3.62 18.41 -1.25
C TYR A 189 2.83 18.39 -2.57
N CYS A 190 1.64 17.79 -2.57
CA CYS A 190 0.78 17.71 -3.75
C CYS A 190 0.36 19.09 -4.28
N TRP A 191 0.15 20.06 -3.39
CA TRP A 191 -0.13 21.44 -3.76
C TRP A 191 1.06 22.09 -4.48
N ASN A 192 2.28 21.88 -4.01
CA ASN A 192 3.48 22.39 -4.69
C ASN A 192 3.65 21.76 -6.07
N GLU A 193 3.37 20.46 -6.22
CA GLU A 193 3.36 19.79 -7.53
C GLU A 193 2.29 20.41 -8.46
N TYR A 194 1.11 20.73 -7.94
CA TYR A 194 0.08 21.43 -8.71
C TYR A 194 0.56 22.84 -9.15
N LEU A 195 1.22 23.59 -8.28
CA LEU A 195 1.80 24.90 -8.66
C LEU A 195 2.88 24.77 -9.75
N ASN A 196 3.66 23.69 -9.74
CA ASN A 196 4.61 23.40 -10.82
C ASN A 196 3.89 23.17 -12.16
N VAL A 197 2.78 22.43 -12.15
CA VAL A 197 1.93 22.23 -13.34
C VAL A 197 1.34 23.55 -13.83
N VAL A 198 0.91 24.45 -12.93
CA VAL A 198 0.44 25.79 -13.30
C VAL A 198 1.55 26.57 -14.01
N ALA A 199 2.76 26.60 -13.43
CA ALA A 199 3.89 27.31 -14.02
C ALA A 199 4.29 26.74 -15.39
N GLU A 200 4.24 25.41 -15.55
CA GLU A 200 4.48 24.73 -16.84
C GLU A 200 3.44 25.13 -17.89
N CYS A 201 2.15 25.12 -17.53
CA CYS A 201 1.06 25.56 -18.42
C CYS A 201 1.21 27.03 -18.86
N GLU A 202 1.69 27.90 -17.96
CA GLU A 202 2.01 29.28 -18.30
C GLU A 202 3.21 29.38 -19.26
N CYS A 203 4.28 28.62 -19.03
CA CYS A 203 5.46 28.60 -19.90
C CYS A 203 5.13 28.11 -21.31
N GLU A 204 4.23 27.12 -21.43
CA GLU A 204 3.80 26.57 -22.70
C GLU A 204 2.76 27.43 -23.42
N GLY A 205 2.24 28.49 -22.77
CA GLY A 205 1.25 29.38 -23.34
C GLY A 205 -0.16 28.80 -23.46
N VAL A 206 -0.43 27.66 -22.79
CA VAL A 206 -1.77 27.05 -22.72
C VAL A 206 -2.62 27.70 -21.62
N GLY A 207 -2.00 28.38 -20.66
CA GLY A 207 -2.68 29.17 -19.62
C GLY A 207 -3.10 28.35 -18.40
N GLU A 208 -3.22 29.01 -17.25
CA GLU A 208 -3.43 28.38 -15.93
C GLU A 208 -4.73 27.56 -15.83
N ASP A 209 -5.75 27.88 -16.63
CA ASP A 209 -7.04 27.18 -16.60
C ASP A 209 -6.91 25.71 -17.03
N ASN A 210 -5.84 25.36 -17.74
CA ASN A 210 -5.54 23.98 -18.14
C ASN A 210 -4.79 23.18 -17.06
N ALA A 211 -4.29 23.82 -16.00
CA ALA A 211 -3.46 23.14 -14.99
C ALA A 211 -4.20 22.00 -14.27
N LEU A 212 -5.52 22.16 -14.05
CA LEU A 212 -6.32 21.12 -13.41
C LEU A 212 -6.40 19.85 -14.25
N GLY A 213 -6.63 19.99 -15.57
CA GLY A 213 -6.67 18.84 -16.49
C GLY A 213 -5.31 18.21 -16.76
N ASN A 214 -4.21 18.89 -16.41
CA ASN A 214 -2.84 18.38 -16.53
C ASN A 214 -2.26 17.89 -15.20
N TYR A 215 -3.03 17.93 -14.11
CA TYR A 215 -2.57 17.45 -12.81
C TYR A 215 -2.53 15.92 -12.79
N TRP A 216 -1.33 15.35 -12.85
CA TRP A 216 -1.10 13.93 -13.17
C TRP A 216 -0.92 13.02 -11.94
N LYS A 217 -1.28 13.48 -10.74
CA LYS A 217 -1.15 12.67 -9.52
C LYS A 217 -2.34 11.75 -9.34
N TYR A 218 -2.09 10.45 -9.19
CA TYR A 218 -3.11 9.39 -9.10
C TYR A 218 -2.89 8.47 -7.89
N ALA A 219 -3.67 7.39 -7.80
CA ALA A 219 -3.59 6.43 -6.70
C ALA A 219 -2.17 5.89 -6.42
N CYS A 220 -1.33 5.73 -7.44
CA CYS A 220 0.06 5.27 -7.25
C CYS A 220 1.00 6.34 -6.65
N ASP A 221 0.62 7.62 -6.71
CA ASP A 221 1.36 8.72 -6.07
C ASP A 221 1.08 8.84 -4.58
N ASP A 222 0.04 8.17 -4.07
CA ASP A 222 -0.15 7.97 -2.64
C ASP A 222 0.86 6.93 -2.12
N CYS A 223 2.11 7.39 -1.95
CA CYS A 223 3.26 6.56 -1.69
C CYS A 223 4.18 7.15 -0.61
N TYR A 224 5.02 6.29 -0.04
CA TYR A 224 6.18 6.69 0.76
C TYR A 224 7.43 6.62 -0.09
N GLU A 225 8.37 7.54 0.09
CA GLU A 225 9.72 7.36 -0.44
C GLU A 225 10.56 6.61 0.59
N VAL A 226 11.07 5.43 0.21
CA VAL A 226 11.78 4.54 1.13
C VAL A 226 13.10 4.05 0.53
N ILE A 227 14.05 3.71 1.40
CA ILE A 227 15.30 3.05 1.01
C ILE A 227 15.39 1.70 1.72
N ASP A 228 15.64 0.64 0.97
CA ASP A 228 15.74 -0.72 1.50
C ASP A 228 17.12 -1.04 2.07
N PHE A 229 17.26 -2.24 2.65
CA PHE A 229 18.51 -2.70 3.24
C PHE A 229 19.68 -2.75 2.24
N SER A 230 19.40 -2.90 0.94
CA SER A 230 20.40 -2.87 -0.13
C SER A 230 20.78 -1.46 -0.58
N GLY A 231 20.13 -0.43 -0.03
CA GLY A 231 20.33 0.97 -0.40
C GLY A 231 19.54 1.41 -1.63
N VAL A 232 18.63 0.57 -2.13
CA VAL A 232 17.78 0.87 -3.29
C VAL A 232 16.58 1.71 -2.85
N GLN A 233 16.36 2.80 -3.58
CA GLN A 233 15.23 3.71 -3.36
C GLN A 233 14.00 3.23 -4.13
N SER A 234 12.82 3.34 -3.52
CA SER A 234 11.53 3.00 -4.15
C SER A 234 10.39 3.83 -3.57
N CYS A 235 9.25 3.84 -4.26
CA CYS A 235 8.03 4.56 -3.86
C CYS A 235 6.83 3.61 -3.71
N PRO A 236 6.80 2.72 -2.71
CA PRO A 236 5.64 1.83 -2.50
C PRO A 236 4.38 2.62 -2.13
N CYS A 237 3.24 2.17 -2.65
CA CYS A 237 1.92 2.70 -2.28
C CYS A 237 1.71 2.60 -0.77
N THR A 238 0.99 3.55 -0.17
CA THR A 238 0.77 3.53 1.29
C THR A 238 0.03 2.27 1.76
N THR A 239 -0.75 1.63 0.89
CA THR A 239 -1.48 0.38 1.16
C THR A 239 -0.58 -0.85 1.22
N ASP A 240 0.66 -0.76 0.73
CA ASP A 240 1.66 -1.83 0.74
C ASP A 240 2.75 -1.61 1.83
N VAL A 241 2.59 -0.61 2.70
CA VAL A 241 3.55 -0.28 3.77
C VAL A 241 2.96 -0.56 5.15
N HIS A 242 3.69 -1.33 5.95
CA HIS A 242 3.25 -1.85 7.24
C HIS A 242 4.30 -1.57 8.33
N SER A 243 3.86 -1.60 9.59
CA SER A 243 4.79 -1.59 10.71
C SER A 243 5.52 -2.93 10.76
N PRO A 244 6.81 -2.97 11.14
CA PRO A 244 7.53 -4.23 11.30
C PRO A 244 6.76 -5.20 12.20
N ARG A 245 6.43 -6.37 11.67
CA ARG A 245 5.70 -7.41 12.39
C ARG A 245 6.56 -8.06 13.47
N PHE A 246 7.84 -8.24 13.19
CA PHE A 246 8.81 -8.89 14.07
C PHE A 246 9.74 -7.84 14.71
N PRO A 247 10.44 -8.17 15.80
CA PRO A 247 11.48 -7.30 16.32
C PRO A 247 12.58 -7.07 15.28
N VAL A 248 12.90 -5.81 14.97
CA VAL A 248 14.02 -5.48 14.07
C VAL A 248 15.35 -5.58 14.85
N PRO A 249 16.29 -6.43 14.42
CA PRO A 249 17.63 -6.57 15.00
C PRO A 249 18.45 -5.26 15.04
N ASP A 250 19.30 -5.09 16.06
CA ASP A 250 20.08 -3.86 16.29
C ASP A 250 21.13 -3.59 15.21
N ASP A 251 21.70 -4.64 14.63
CA ASP A 251 22.62 -4.56 13.49
C ASP A 251 21.90 -4.02 12.24
N ILE A 252 20.67 -4.47 11.98
CA ILE A 252 19.84 -3.94 10.89
C ILE A 252 19.47 -2.47 11.13
N ARG A 253 19.09 -2.12 12.37
CA ARG A 253 18.81 -0.73 12.75
C ARG A 253 20.01 0.18 12.47
N SER A 254 21.19 -0.27 12.88
CA SER A 254 22.45 0.46 12.66
C SER A 254 22.74 0.73 11.18
N VAL A 255 22.37 -0.20 10.29
CA VAL A 255 22.49 0.01 8.83
C VAL A 255 21.55 1.11 8.36
N PHE A 256 20.28 1.09 8.77
CA PHE A 256 19.33 2.13 8.39
C PHE A 256 19.70 3.51 8.95
N ASP A 257 20.21 3.59 10.18
CA ASP A 257 20.71 4.84 10.76
C ASP A 257 21.82 5.46 9.88
N ASN A 258 22.75 4.63 9.39
CA ASN A 258 23.80 5.08 8.48
C ASN A 258 23.27 5.52 7.11
N ILE A 259 22.23 4.87 6.58
CA ILE A 259 21.56 5.27 5.33
C ILE A 259 20.92 6.64 5.49
N VAL A 260 20.18 6.88 6.58
CA VAL A 260 19.51 8.16 6.84
C VAL A 260 20.53 9.30 7.00
N VAL A 261 21.66 9.04 7.67
CA VAL A 261 22.74 10.04 7.82
C VAL A 261 23.42 10.36 6.48
N SER A 262 23.64 9.36 5.63
CA SER A 262 24.37 9.52 4.36
C SER A 262 23.53 10.10 3.22
N LYS A 263 22.20 9.95 3.29
CA LYS A 263 21.24 10.51 2.33
C LYS A 263 20.19 11.31 3.08
N PRO A 264 20.53 12.52 3.60
CA PRO A 264 19.51 13.40 4.15
C PRO A 264 18.45 13.64 3.07
N ALA A 265 17.18 13.63 3.49
CA ALA A 265 16.04 13.89 2.62
C ALA A 265 16.40 15.03 1.66
N SER A 266 16.34 14.77 0.36
CA SER A 266 16.46 15.83 -0.63
C SER A 266 15.26 16.74 -0.42
N PHE A 267 15.43 17.78 0.40
CA PHE A 267 14.56 18.93 0.42
C PHE A 267 14.65 19.52 -0.99
N GLY A 268 13.68 19.17 -1.82
CA GLY A 268 13.52 19.78 -3.13
C GLY A 268 13.39 21.29 -2.95
N CYS A 269 14.26 22.02 -3.63
CA CYS A 269 14.13 23.45 -3.86
C CYS A 269 12.83 23.77 -4.62
#